data_AF-A0A7W8Z383-F1
#
_entry.id   AF-A0A7W8Z383-F1
#
_cell.length_a   1.000
_cell.length_b   1.000
_cell.length_c   1.000
_cell.angle_alpha   90.00
_cell.angle_beta   90.00
_cell.angle_gamma   90.00
#
_symmetry.space_group_name_H-M   'P 1'
#
loop_
_entity.id
_entity.type
_entity.pdbx_description
1 polymer ?
#
loop_
_entity_poly.entity_id
_entity_poly.type
_entity_poly.pdbx_seq_one_letter_code
_entity_poly.pdbx_strand_id
1 'polypeptide(L)'
;MTMTANEFLMGGGIAAAKFDVVGTTVSGQITQSPRVEQQKDLNTGEPKFWNDGKPMQQLLVTVQTTLRDPEVDDDNGERTFYIKAKMLAAVREAVRRAGAKGLEVGGTLAITYTGDGEATKRGFNPPKLYSATYTPPSAAAANDFLNGGQAPAAAVDNRYNVLDQQQAAQQAAPAPAPAPAPADVDAGALQAALASLTPEQRAALKL
;
A
#
# COMPACT_ATOMS: atom_id res chain seq x y z
N MET A 1 -28.68 2.67 4.52
CA MET A 1 -27.28 3.09 4.27
C MET A 1 -26.81 3.80 5.51
N THR A 2 -25.74 3.34 6.17
CA THR A 2 -25.10 4.11 7.23
C THR A 2 -23.90 4.81 6.60
N MET A 3 -24.08 6.06 6.16
CA MET A 3 -22.92 6.96 6.10
C MET A 3 -22.42 7.12 7.54
N THR A 4 -21.10 7.11 7.73
CA THR A 4 -20.57 7.45 9.05
C THR A 4 -20.90 8.92 9.36
N ALA A 5 -21.06 9.25 10.64
CA ALA A 5 -21.36 10.63 11.05
C ALA A 5 -20.29 11.62 10.54
N ASN A 6 -19.03 11.17 10.46
CA ASN A 6 -17.93 11.97 9.94
C ASN A 6 -18.00 12.16 8.41
N GLU A 7 -18.36 11.13 7.63
CA GLU A 7 -18.60 11.28 6.19
C GLU A 7 -19.74 12.28 5.90
N PHE A 8 -20.79 12.26 6.73
CA PHE A 8 -21.90 13.23 6.60
C PHE A 8 -21.48 14.66 6.98
N LEU A 9 -20.68 14.81 8.05
CA LEU A 9 -20.25 16.12 8.56
C LEU A 9 -19.24 16.81 7.64
N MET A 10 -18.33 16.04 7.03
CA MET A 10 -17.20 16.60 6.25
C MET A 10 -17.51 16.80 4.76
N GLY A 11 -18.71 16.44 4.29
CA GLY A 11 -19.23 16.87 2.98
C GLY A 11 -18.47 16.38 1.72
N GLY A 12 -17.47 15.52 1.86
CA GLY A 12 -16.69 14.97 0.74
C GLY A 12 -16.98 13.49 0.51
N GLY A 13 -17.45 13.13 -0.68
CA GLY A 13 -17.56 11.73 -1.10
C GLY A 13 -16.20 11.17 -1.51
N ILE A 14 -15.92 9.90 -1.20
CA ILE A 14 -14.70 9.22 -1.64
C ILE A 14 -14.68 9.12 -3.17
N ALA A 15 -13.58 9.56 -3.78
CA ALA A 15 -13.44 9.58 -5.24
C ALA A 15 -13.53 8.16 -5.84
N ALA A 16 -14.15 8.04 -7.01
CA ALA A 16 -14.21 6.77 -7.73
C ALA A 16 -12.85 6.42 -8.35
N ALA A 17 -12.49 5.13 -8.34
CA ALA A 17 -11.37 4.64 -9.14
C ALA A 17 -11.69 4.73 -10.63
N LYS A 18 -10.81 5.38 -11.41
CA LYS A 18 -10.97 5.61 -12.86
C LYS A 18 -10.13 4.61 -13.67
N PHE A 19 -10.67 4.19 -14.81
CA PHE A 19 -10.09 3.18 -15.72
C PHE A 19 -10.21 3.64 -17.18
N ASP A 20 -9.70 4.83 -17.47
CA ASP A 20 -9.90 5.48 -18.76
C ASP A 20 -9.00 4.89 -19.84
N VAL A 21 -7.78 4.49 -19.49
CA VAL A 21 -6.74 4.01 -20.41
C VAL A 21 -6.49 2.52 -20.24
N VAL A 22 -6.39 1.78 -21.35
CA VAL A 22 -6.01 0.36 -21.32
C VAL A 22 -4.64 0.21 -20.67
N GLY A 23 -4.51 -0.73 -19.74
CA GLY A 23 -3.33 -0.93 -18.90
C GLY A 23 -3.38 -0.19 -17.56
N THR A 24 -4.34 0.72 -17.34
CA THR A 24 -4.52 1.38 -16.04
C THR A 24 -4.78 0.32 -14.96
N THR A 25 -3.90 0.31 -13.96
CA THR A 25 -4.06 -0.50 -12.75
C THR A 25 -4.29 0.43 -11.57
N VAL A 26 -5.33 0.15 -10.79
CA VAL A 26 -5.57 0.79 -9.50
C VAL A 26 -5.53 -0.30 -8.44
N SER A 27 -4.73 -0.08 -7.40
CA SER A 27 -4.54 -1.02 -6.31
C SER A 27 -4.53 -0.31 -4.98
N GLY A 28 -5.00 -1.00 -3.95
CA GLY A 28 -4.99 -0.51 -2.59
C GLY A 28 -5.46 -1.53 -1.58
N GLN A 29 -5.25 -1.20 -0.30
CA GLN A 29 -5.76 -1.97 0.83
C GLN A 29 -7.22 -1.60 1.10
N ILE A 30 -8.10 -2.57 1.30
CA ILE A 30 -9.51 -2.35 1.60
C ILE A 30 -9.64 -1.71 2.98
N THR A 31 -10.19 -0.49 3.04
CA THR A 31 -10.32 0.30 4.28
C THR A 31 -11.66 0.13 4.97
N GLN A 32 -12.69 -0.26 4.20
CA GLN A 32 -14.07 -0.38 4.68
C GLN A 32 -14.67 -1.71 4.24
N SER A 33 -15.61 -2.22 5.03
CA SER A 33 -16.37 -3.42 4.66
C SER A 33 -17.06 -3.23 3.31
N PRO A 34 -16.85 -4.13 2.32
CA PRO A 34 -17.49 -4.05 1.02
C PRO A 34 -19.02 -4.00 1.14
N ARG A 35 -19.67 -3.13 0.36
CA ARG A 35 -21.12 -2.93 0.40
C ARG A 35 -21.77 -3.12 -0.96
N VAL A 36 -22.99 -3.63 -0.97
CA VAL A 36 -23.78 -3.79 -2.20
C VAL A 36 -24.84 -2.71 -2.26
N GLU A 37 -24.89 -2.00 -3.37
CA GLU A 37 -25.86 -0.92 -3.61
C GLU A 37 -26.53 -1.10 -4.97
N GLN A 38 -27.70 -0.49 -5.13
CA GLN A 38 -28.31 -0.37 -6.44
C GLN A 38 -27.51 0.62 -7.30
N GLN A 39 -27.32 0.29 -8.57
CA GLN A 39 -26.74 1.18 -9.57
C GLN A 39 -27.65 2.38 -9.76
N LYS A 40 -27.04 3.54 -9.96
CA LYS A 40 -27.73 4.77 -10.32
C LYS A 40 -27.27 5.23 -11.69
N ASP A 41 -28.13 5.93 -12.42
CA ASP A 41 -27.70 6.65 -13.60
C ASP A 41 -26.76 7.79 -13.21
N LEU A 42 -25.66 7.94 -13.92
CA LEU A 42 -24.65 8.96 -13.59
C LEU A 42 -25.14 10.37 -13.94
N ASN A 43 -26.07 10.51 -14.89
CA ASN A 43 -26.60 11.81 -15.30
C ASN A 43 -27.82 12.21 -14.48
N THR A 44 -28.74 11.28 -14.24
CA THR A 44 -30.02 11.59 -13.56
C THR A 44 -30.03 11.25 -12.07
N GLY A 45 -29.09 10.42 -11.58
CA GLY A 45 -29.07 9.93 -10.21
C GLY A 45 -30.15 8.89 -9.88
N GLU A 46 -30.98 8.52 -10.85
CA GLU A 46 -32.09 7.60 -10.65
C GLU A 46 -31.64 6.14 -10.53
N PRO A 47 -32.32 5.30 -9.73
CA PRO A 47 -31.99 3.89 -9.60
C PRO A 47 -32.19 3.13 -10.93
N LYS A 48 -31.23 2.27 -11.29
CA LYS A 48 -31.27 1.46 -12.51
C LYS A 48 -31.93 0.10 -12.25
N PHE A 49 -32.73 -0.33 -13.20
CA PHE A 49 -33.42 -1.61 -13.22
C PHE A 49 -33.11 -2.36 -14.52
N TRP A 50 -33.09 -3.68 -14.45
CA TRP A 50 -33.08 -4.54 -15.63
C TRP A 50 -34.44 -4.51 -16.33
N ASN A 51 -34.52 -5.01 -17.57
CA ASN A 51 -35.78 -5.09 -18.33
C ASN A 51 -36.88 -5.91 -17.63
N ASP A 52 -36.51 -6.79 -16.70
CA ASP A 52 -37.44 -7.59 -15.88
C ASP A 52 -37.89 -6.87 -14.60
N GLY A 53 -37.51 -5.60 -14.41
CA GLY A 53 -37.85 -4.79 -13.24
C GLY A 53 -36.98 -5.04 -12.00
N LYS A 54 -35.98 -5.94 -12.04
CA LYS A 54 -35.09 -6.17 -10.90
C LYS A 54 -34.04 -5.07 -10.77
N PRO A 55 -33.66 -4.66 -9.55
CA PRO A 55 -32.63 -3.65 -9.35
C PRO A 55 -31.27 -4.15 -9.87
N MET A 56 -30.57 -3.28 -10.60
CA MET A 56 -29.20 -3.56 -11.01
C MET A 56 -28.27 -3.32 -9.83
N GLN A 57 -27.67 -4.36 -9.26
CA GLN A 57 -26.75 -4.21 -8.13
C GLN A 57 -25.30 -3.92 -8.59
N GLN A 58 -24.54 -3.28 -7.73
CA GLN A 58 -23.08 -3.09 -7.83
C GLN A 58 -22.42 -3.25 -6.46
N LEU A 59 -21.19 -3.72 -6.44
CA LEU A 59 -20.37 -3.86 -5.23
C LEU A 59 -19.44 -2.66 -5.11
N LEU A 60 -19.47 -1.95 -3.99
CA LEU A 60 -18.59 -0.85 -3.68
C LEU A 60 -17.48 -1.35 -2.75
N VAL A 61 -16.23 -1.10 -3.13
CA VAL A 61 -15.04 -1.45 -2.34
C VAL A 61 -14.17 -0.23 -2.24
N THR A 62 -14.05 0.34 -1.04
CA THR A 62 -13.14 1.45 -0.78
C THR A 62 -11.75 0.90 -0.47
N VAL A 63 -10.74 1.44 -1.15
CA VAL A 63 -9.34 1.09 -0.93
C VAL A 63 -8.48 2.32 -0.70
N GLN A 64 -7.47 2.19 0.16
CA GLN A 64 -6.41 3.18 0.30
C GLN A 64 -5.42 3.03 -0.84
N THR A 65 -5.25 4.09 -1.64
CA THR A 65 -4.31 4.14 -2.77
C THR A 65 -3.23 5.20 -2.55
N THR A 66 -2.22 5.18 -3.43
CA THR A 66 -1.22 6.24 -3.56
C THR A 66 -1.64 7.37 -4.50
N LEU A 67 -2.80 7.25 -5.16
CA LEU A 67 -3.32 8.27 -6.07
C LEU A 67 -3.76 9.50 -5.26
N ARG A 68 -3.51 10.70 -5.80
CA ARG A 68 -3.94 11.98 -5.23
C ARG A 68 -4.40 12.89 -6.36
N ASP A 69 -5.49 13.60 -6.14
CA ASP A 69 -6.02 14.62 -7.01
C ASP A 69 -5.70 16.00 -6.41
N PRO A 70 -4.77 16.78 -7.00
CA PRO A 70 -4.35 18.07 -6.44
C PRO A 70 -5.46 19.13 -6.49
N GLU A 71 -6.55 18.91 -7.24
CA GLU A 71 -7.70 19.81 -7.29
C GLU A 71 -8.70 19.56 -6.16
N VAL A 72 -8.50 18.52 -5.35
CA VAL A 72 -9.34 18.15 -4.21
C VAL A 72 -8.54 18.28 -2.92
N ASP A 73 -8.80 19.34 -2.15
CA ASP A 73 -8.03 19.73 -0.96
C ASP A 73 -7.92 18.60 0.10
N ASP A 74 -8.99 17.83 0.28
CA ASP A 74 -9.09 16.72 1.24
C ASP A 74 -8.93 15.32 0.61
N ASP A 75 -8.28 15.19 -0.54
CA ASP A 75 -8.03 13.87 -1.12
C ASP A 75 -7.02 13.05 -0.29
N ASN A 76 -7.57 12.24 0.61
CA ASN A 76 -6.82 11.33 1.46
C ASN A 76 -6.25 10.10 0.71
N GLY A 77 -6.49 9.98 -0.59
CA GLY A 77 -6.03 8.89 -1.42
C GLY A 77 -6.91 7.65 -1.41
N GLU A 78 -8.06 7.69 -0.76
CA GLU A 78 -9.03 6.62 -0.86
C GLU A 78 -9.71 6.66 -2.22
N ARG A 79 -9.97 5.47 -2.77
CA ARG A 79 -10.73 5.30 -4.00
C ARG A 79 -11.78 4.24 -3.82
N THR A 80 -12.98 4.48 -4.32
CA THR A 80 -14.04 3.46 -4.35
C THR A 80 -14.06 2.78 -5.72
N PHE A 81 -13.92 1.45 -5.72
CA PHE A 81 -14.24 0.61 -6.86
C PHE A 81 -15.74 0.36 -6.94
N TYR A 82 -16.37 0.76 -8.05
CA TYR A 82 -17.75 0.43 -8.38
C TYR A 82 -17.81 -0.82 -9.26
N ILE A 83 -17.79 -1.97 -8.60
CA ILE A 83 -17.59 -3.28 -9.22
C ILE A 83 -18.92 -3.85 -9.73
N LYS A 84 -19.02 -4.03 -11.04
CA LYS A 84 -20.18 -4.60 -11.74
C LYS A 84 -19.79 -5.38 -12.99
N ALA A 85 -20.71 -6.18 -13.52
CA ALA A 85 -20.56 -6.88 -14.81
C ALA A 85 -19.20 -7.62 -14.96
N LYS A 86 -18.42 -7.30 -16.00
CA LYS A 86 -17.13 -7.96 -16.29
C LYS A 86 -16.08 -7.74 -15.18
N MET A 87 -16.08 -6.57 -14.53
CA MET A 87 -15.21 -6.31 -13.38
C MET A 87 -15.57 -7.21 -12.18
N LEU A 88 -16.87 -7.41 -11.92
CA LEU A 88 -17.34 -8.33 -10.88
C LEU A 88 -16.89 -9.77 -11.14
N ALA A 89 -16.90 -10.21 -12.41
CA ALA A 89 -16.38 -11.52 -12.77
C ALA A 89 -14.88 -11.65 -12.48
N ALA A 90 -14.07 -10.65 -12.88
CA ALA A 90 -12.63 -10.63 -12.64
C ALA A 90 -12.28 -10.66 -11.14
N VAL A 91 -12.97 -9.85 -10.34
CA VAL A 91 -12.76 -9.77 -8.88
C VAL A 91 -13.18 -11.06 -8.19
N ARG A 92 -14.33 -11.64 -8.56
CA ARG A 92 -14.76 -12.95 -8.05
C ARG A 92 -13.72 -14.03 -8.33
N GLU A 93 -13.15 -14.02 -9.53
CA GLU A 93 -12.11 -14.97 -9.91
C GLU A 93 -10.82 -14.74 -9.11
N ALA A 94 -10.44 -13.49 -8.86
CA ALA A 94 -9.30 -13.13 -8.00
C ALA A 94 -9.47 -13.64 -6.57
N VAL A 95 -10.63 -13.41 -5.96
CA VAL A 95 -10.97 -13.91 -4.61
C VAL A 95 -10.90 -15.44 -4.55
N ARG A 96 -11.47 -16.12 -5.56
CA ARG A 96 -11.42 -17.58 -5.67
C ARG A 96 -9.98 -18.09 -5.81
N ARG A 97 -9.15 -17.44 -6.63
CA ARG A 97 -7.72 -17.77 -6.80
C ARG A 97 -6.94 -17.58 -5.51
N ALA A 98 -7.29 -16.58 -4.71
CA ALA A 98 -6.70 -16.33 -3.40
C ALA A 98 -7.15 -17.34 -2.31
N GLY A 99 -8.10 -18.23 -2.61
CA GLY A 99 -8.67 -19.15 -1.61
C GLY A 99 -9.53 -18.46 -0.55
N ALA A 100 -9.85 -17.18 -0.72
CA ALA A 100 -10.61 -16.38 0.24
C ALA A 100 -12.12 -16.63 0.08
N LYS A 101 -12.87 -16.41 1.16
CA LYS A 101 -14.35 -16.51 1.15
C LYS A 101 -15.02 -15.25 0.61
N GLY A 102 -14.32 -14.13 0.62
CA GLY A 102 -14.81 -12.83 0.20
C GLY A 102 -13.70 -11.80 0.21
N LEU A 103 -14.10 -10.54 -0.01
CA LEU A 103 -13.24 -9.39 0.19
C LEU A 103 -13.34 -8.95 1.64
N GLU A 104 -12.21 -8.83 2.31
CA GLU A 104 -12.10 -8.48 3.73
C GLU A 104 -11.31 -7.18 3.91
N VAL A 105 -11.68 -6.42 4.94
CA VAL A 105 -10.95 -5.22 5.36
C VAL A 105 -9.50 -5.60 5.68
N GLY A 106 -8.56 -4.77 5.25
CA GLY A 106 -7.13 -5.02 5.36
C GLY A 106 -6.55 -5.88 4.23
N GLY A 107 -7.37 -6.53 3.40
CA GLY A 107 -6.91 -7.23 2.19
C GLY A 107 -6.51 -6.25 1.09
N THR A 108 -5.61 -6.65 0.20
CA THR A 108 -5.18 -5.83 -0.96
C THR A 108 -5.91 -6.27 -2.21
N LEU A 109 -6.57 -5.33 -2.88
CA LEU A 109 -7.24 -5.53 -4.17
C LEU A 109 -6.53 -4.71 -5.24
N ALA A 110 -6.23 -5.33 -6.38
CA ALA A 110 -5.80 -4.62 -7.58
C ALA A 110 -6.71 -4.99 -8.75
N ILE A 111 -7.07 -3.98 -9.55
CA ILE A 111 -7.87 -4.15 -10.76
C ILE A 111 -7.12 -3.46 -11.90
N THR A 112 -7.00 -4.15 -13.03
CA THR A 112 -6.40 -3.62 -14.25
C THR A 112 -7.42 -3.62 -15.36
N TYR A 113 -7.54 -2.50 -16.07
CA TYR A 113 -8.31 -2.40 -17.31
C TYR A 113 -7.50 -3.00 -18.45
N THR A 114 -7.95 -4.12 -19.03
CA THR A 114 -7.14 -4.90 -19.99
C THR A 114 -7.46 -4.62 -21.44
N GLY A 115 -8.53 -3.86 -21.73
CA GLY A 115 -9.00 -3.59 -23.08
C GLY A 115 -10.51 -3.70 -23.21
N ASP A 116 -11.01 -3.38 -24.39
CA ASP A 116 -12.42 -3.53 -24.73
C ASP A 116 -12.70 -4.94 -25.28
N GLY A 117 -13.89 -5.47 -24.98
CA GLY A 117 -14.39 -6.71 -25.57
C GLY A 117 -15.11 -6.48 -26.90
N GLU A 118 -15.82 -7.50 -27.38
CA GLU A 118 -16.63 -7.35 -28.59
C GLU A 118 -17.95 -6.64 -28.30
N ALA A 119 -18.32 -5.68 -29.15
CA ALA A 119 -19.63 -5.06 -29.12
C ALA A 119 -20.70 -6.09 -29.52
N THR A 120 -21.60 -6.41 -28.59
CA THR A 120 -22.62 -7.46 -28.79
C THR A 120 -23.84 -6.97 -29.56
N LYS A 121 -24.00 -5.65 -29.72
CA LYS A 121 -25.12 -5.01 -30.42
C LYS A 121 -24.63 -3.77 -31.16
N ARG A 122 -25.12 -3.58 -32.39
CA ARG A 122 -24.82 -2.37 -33.18
C ARG A 122 -25.28 -1.12 -32.43
N GLY A 123 -24.39 -0.15 -32.27
CA GLY A 123 -24.64 1.11 -31.54
C GLY A 123 -24.38 1.05 -30.03
N PHE A 124 -23.99 -0.10 -29.48
CA PHE A 124 -23.55 -0.20 -28.09
C PHE A 124 -22.03 -0.12 -28.00
N ASN A 125 -21.54 0.60 -26.99
CA ASN A 125 -20.10 0.63 -26.71
C ASN A 125 -19.62 -0.78 -26.32
N PRO A 126 -18.44 -1.20 -26.81
CA PRO A 126 -17.75 -2.38 -26.32
C PRO A 126 -17.68 -2.42 -24.78
N PRO A 127 -17.86 -3.60 -24.15
CA PRO A 127 -17.71 -3.71 -22.71
C PRO A 127 -16.22 -3.70 -22.33
N LYS A 128 -15.85 -2.86 -21.36
CA LYS A 128 -14.51 -2.90 -20.75
C LYS A 128 -14.25 -4.27 -20.11
N LEU A 129 -13.05 -4.82 -20.35
CA LEU A 129 -12.53 -6.06 -19.78
C LEU A 129 -11.52 -5.76 -18.67
N TYR A 130 -11.46 -6.63 -17.67
CA TYR A 130 -10.62 -6.42 -16.49
C TYR A 130 -9.91 -7.70 -16.08
N SER A 131 -8.72 -7.54 -15.52
CA SER A 131 -8.09 -8.54 -14.66
C SER A 131 -8.07 -8.00 -13.22
N ALA A 132 -8.00 -8.90 -12.25
CA ALA A 132 -7.91 -8.53 -10.85
C ALA A 132 -7.05 -9.52 -10.07
N THR A 133 -6.38 -9.00 -9.05
CA THR A 133 -5.67 -9.79 -8.03
C THR A 133 -6.20 -9.42 -6.66
N TYR A 134 -6.25 -10.41 -5.77
CA TYR A 134 -6.65 -10.21 -4.38
C TYR A 134 -5.69 -10.95 -3.47
N THR A 135 -5.27 -10.28 -2.41
CA THR A 135 -4.48 -10.85 -1.31
C THR A 135 -5.26 -10.62 -0.02
N PRO A 136 -5.69 -11.67 0.70
CA PRO A 136 -6.42 -11.51 1.96
C PRO A 136 -5.53 -10.84 3.01
N PRO A 137 -6.13 -10.20 4.04
CA PRO A 137 -5.33 -9.66 5.15
C PRO A 137 -4.52 -10.79 5.79
N SER A 138 -3.27 -10.51 6.14
CA SER A 138 -2.52 -11.42 6.99
C SER A 138 -3.13 -11.41 8.40
N ALA A 139 -3.06 -12.53 9.12
CA ALA A 139 -3.57 -12.59 10.50
C ALA A 139 -2.93 -11.54 11.42
N ALA A 140 -1.69 -11.11 11.13
CA ALA A 140 -1.01 -10.03 11.82
C ALA A 140 -1.58 -8.64 11.47
N ALA A 141 -1.87 -8.37 10.20
CA ALA A 141 -2.45 -7.10 9.75
C ALA A 141 -3.92 -6.94 10.19
N ALA A 142 -4.68 -8.04 10.28
CA ALA A 142 -6.03 -8.03 10.82
C ALA A 142 -6.04 -7.61 12.30
N ASN A 143 -5.07 -8.09 13.10
CA ASN A 143 -4.93 -7.69 14.50
C ASN A 143 -4.44 -6.25 14.68
N ASP A 144 -3.61 -5.73 13.79
CA ASP A 144 -3.13 -4.34 13.84
C ASP A 144 -4.27 -3.36 13.54
N PHE A 145 -5.08 -3.63 12.51
CA PHE A 145 -6.24 -2.81 12.17
C PHE A 145 -7.31 -2.81 13.28
N LEU A 146 -7.61 -3.98 13.87
CA LEU A 146 -8.59 -4.10 14.95
C LEU A 146 -8.12 -3.47 16.28
N ASN A 147 -6.81 -3.37 16.50
CA ASN A 147 -6.22 -2.73 17.69
C ASN A 147 -5.84 -1.25 17.47
N GLY A 148 -6.32 -0.63 16.39
CA GLY A 148 -6.14 0.81 16.17
C GLY A 148 -4.78 1.22 15.61
N GLY A 149 -4.10 0.33 14.88
CA GLY A 149 -2.99 0.62 13.96
C GLY A 149 -2.08 1.78 14.36
N GLN A 150 -1.35 1.65 15.47
CA GLN A 150 -0.14 2.45 15.66
C GLN A 150 0.93 1.86 14.77
N ALA A 151 1.13 2.46 13.59
CA ALA A 151 2.33 2.26 12.81
C ALA A 151 3.56 2.43 13.73
N PRO A 152 4.53 1.50 13.74
CA PRO A 152 5.78 1.74 14.42
C PRO A 152 6.42 2.98 13.79
N ALA A 153 6.57 4.04 14.58
CA ALA A 153 7.29 5.24 14.19
C ALA A 153 8.70 4.84 13.79
N ALA A 154 8.97 4.80 12.48
CA ALA A 154 10.33 4.79 11.97
C ALA A 154 10.97 6.11 12.40
N ALA A 155 11.98 6.03 13.25
CA ALA A 155 12.84 7.15 13.59
C ALA A 155 13.44 7.72 12.30
N VAL A 156 13.00 8.91 11.91
CA VAL A 156 13.60 9.69 10.83
C VAL A 156 14.94 10.24 11.31
N ASP A 157 16.01 9.57 10.88
CA ASP A 157 17.39 10.06 10.92
C ASP A 157 17.49 11.27 9.98
N ASN A 158 17.49 12.47 10.58
CA ASN A 158 17.53 13.73 9.86
C ASN A 158 19.00 14.18 9.77
N ARG A 159 19.73 13.72 8.75
CA ARG A 159 21.15 14.06 8.54
C ARG A 159 21.46 14.68 7.19
N TYR A 160 20.66 15.63 6.69
CA TYR A 160 21.08 16.48 5.57
C TYR A 160 20.80 17.96 5.85
N ASN A 161 21.61 18.60 6.70
CA ASN A 161 22.00 20.01 6.51
C ASN A 161 23.10 20.41 7.50
N VAL A 162 24.35 20.55 7.06
CA VAL A 162 25.34 21.45 7.68
C VAL A 162 26.55 21.61 6.74
N LEU A 163 26.55 22.67 5.93
CA LEU A 163 27.77 23.36 5.50
C LEU A 163 27.51 24.87 5.56
N ASP A 164 28.49 25.59 6.13
CA ASP A 164 28.68 27.04 6.17
C ASP A 164 27.81 27.90 7.13
N GLN A 165 28.31 28.13 8.35
CA GLN A 165 29.00 29.39 8.66
C GLN A 165 29.67 29.38 10.05
N GLN A 166 30.87 29.95 10.09
CA GLN A 166 31.79 30.04 11.21
C GLN A 166 31.51 31.25 12.13
N GLN A 167 32.05 31.13 13.36
CA GLN A 167 32.76 32.14 14.17
C GLN A 167 32.12 32.74 15.45
N ALA A 168 32.79 32.40 16.55
CA ALA A 168 33.25 33.20 17.69
C ALA A 168 32.37 33.43 18.94
N ALA A 169 32.83 32.83 20.06
CA ALA A 169 33.02 33.36 21.44
C ALA A 169 32.60 32.32 22.51
N GLN A 170 33.53 31.50 23.03
CA GLN A 170 34.26 31.68 24.31
C GLN A 170 33.39 31.84 25.57
N GLN A 171 33.33 30.78 26.40
CA GLN A 171 33.39 30.86 27.87
C GLN A 171 33.69 29.49 28.50
N ALA A 172 34.33 29.52 29.67
CA ALA A 172 35.32 28.56 30.18
C ALA A 172 34.78 27.39 31.05
N ALA A 173 35.69 26.44 31.31
CA ALA A 173 35.57 25.14 31.97
C ALA A 173 35.26 25.15 33.49
N PRO A 174 35.01 23.98 34.12
CA PRO A 174 36.13 23.20 34.67
C PRO A 174 36.10 21.68 34.38
N ALA A 175 37.28 21.08 34.55
CA ALA A 175 37.71 19.74 34.13
C ALA A 175 37.30 18.58 35.08
N PRO A 176 37.41 17.32 34.59
CA PRO A 176 37.97 16.22 35.38
C PRO A 176 39.24 15.61 34.74
N ALA A 177 40.09 15.04 35.60
CA ALA A 177 41.46 14.58 35.41
C ALA A 177 41.62 13.28 34.57
N PRO A 178 42.85 12.92 34.12
CA PRO A 178 43.11 11.95 33.05
C PRO A 178 43.50 10.54 33.54
N ALA A 179 43.30 9.54 32.66
CA ALA A 179 43.97 8.24 32.70
C ALA A 179 44.00 7.60 31.27
N PRO A 180 44.98 6.70 30.96
CA PRO A 180 45.77 6.73 29.72
C PRO A 180 45.34 5.76 28.60
N ALA A 181 45.85 6.02 27.39
CA ALA A 181 45.74 5.20 26.16
C ALA A 181 46.69 3.99 26.13
N PRO A 182 46.46 3.02 25.22
CA PRO A 182 47.36 2.84 24.05
C PRO A 182 46.54 2.57 22.75
N ALA A 183 46.81 3.25 21.63
CA ALA A 183 47.90 3.09 20.65
C ALA A 183 47.81 1.81 19.78
N ASP A 184 47.64 2.10 18.49
CA ASP A 184 47.70 1.34 17.23
C ASP A 184 48.12 -0.15 17.20
N VAL A 185 47.36 -0.91 16.42
CA VAL A 185 47.72 -2.26 15.96
C VAL A 185 48.64 -2.18 14.74
N ASP A 186 49.91 -2.49 14.95
CA ASP A 186 50.98 -2.54 13.96
C ASP A 186 50.92 -3.82 13.10
N ALA A 187 51.18 -3.68 11.79
CA ALA A 187 51.11 -4.74 10.78
C ALA A 187 52.15 -5.87 10.94
N GLY A 188 53.03 -5.83 11.94
CA GLY A 188 53.96 -6.92 12.28
C GLY A 188 53.33 -8.17 12.92
N ALA A 189 52.10 -8.11 13.42
CA ALA A 189 51.48 -9.21 14.18
C ALA A 189 51.06 -10.43 13.34
N LEU A 190 50.88 -10.28 12.03
CA LEU A 190 50.43 -11.36 11.15
C LEU A 190 51.53 -12.40 10.84
N GLN A 191 52.81 -12.01 10.88
CA GLN A 191 53.92 -12.92 10.54
C GLN A 191 54.30 -13.84 11.71
N ALA A 192 54.04 -13.42 12.96
CA ALA A 192 54.32 -14.23 14.16
C ALA A 192 53.24 -15.30 14.43
N ALA A 193 51.98 -15.04 14.05
CA ALA A 193 50.88 -15.98 14.24
C ALA A 193 51.00 -17.25 13.36
N LEU A 194 51.72 -17.17 12.23
CA LEU A 194 51.96 -18.32 11.36
C LEU A 194 53.02 -19.31 11.90
N ALA A 195 53.89 -18.84 12.81
CA ALA A 195 54.96 -19.63 13.40
C ALA A 195 54.52 -20.46 14.62
N SER A 196 53.37 -20.14 15.23
CA SER A 196 52.83 -20.81 16.41
C SER A 196 51.83 -21.93 16.12
N LEU A 197 51.58 -22.25 14.84
CA LEU A 197 50.64 -23.29 14.43
C LEU A 197 51.23 -24.69 14.72
N THR A 198 50.44 -25.53 15.38
CA THR A 198 50.81 -26.93 15.65
C THR A 198 50.80 -27.75 14.35
N PRO A 199 51.51 -28.90 14.28
CA PRO A 199 51.50 -29.77 13.10
C PRO A 199 50.09 -30.21 12.69
N GLU A 200 49.18 -30.38 13.67
CA GLU A 200 47.79 -30.77 13.44
C GLU A 200 46.97 -29.66 12.77
N GLN A 201 47.26 -28.38 13.07
CA GLN A 201 46.56 -27.24 12.47
C GLN A 201 47.01 -26.95 11.03
N ARG A 202 48.20 -27.40 10.64
CA ARG A 202 48.68 -27.29 9.25
C ARG A 202 48.03 -28.31 8.32
N ALA A 203 47.72 -29.52 8.82
CA ALA A 203 47.07 -30.56 8.03
C ALA A 203 45.61 -30.23 7.66
N ALA A 204 44.92 -29.43 8.47
CA ALA A 204 43.54 -29.00 8.21
C ALA A 204 43.41 -27.94 7.10
N LEU A 205 44.50 -27.25 6.76
CA LEU A 205 44.50 -26.18 5.74
C LEU A 205 44.91 -26.63 4.32
N LYS A 206 45.27 -27.90 4.11
CA LYS A 206 45.74 -28.44 2.81
C LYS A 206 46.82 -27.57 2.13
N LEU A 207 47.79 -27.09 2.90
CA LEU A 207 49.02 -26.47 2.41
C LEU A 207 50.17 -27.48 2.41
#